data_AF-A0A349MI63-F1
#
_entry.id   AF-A0A349MI63-F1
#
_cell.length_a   1.000
_cell.length_b   1.000
_cell.length_c   1.000
_cell.angle_alpha   90.00
_cell.angle_beta   90.00
_cell.angle_gamma   90.00
#
_symmetry.space_group_name_H-M   'P 1'
#
loop_
_entity.id
_entity.type
_entity.pdbx_description
1 polymer ?
#
loop_
_entity_poly.entity_id
_entity_poly.type
_entity_poly.pdbx_seq_one_letter_code
_entity_poly.pdbx_strand_id
1 'polypeptide(L)' 'MLSRLLQRRFGTIPGWANEKIAQAEPSLLEDWSLRIFDAQSLDDVFSDKR' A
#
# COMPACT_ATOMS: atom_id res chain seq x y z
N MET A 1 3.73 9.15 -3.62
CA MET A 1 3.64 8.39 -4.89
C MET A 1 2.78 7.13 -4.73
N LEU A 2 2.99 6.34 -3.67
CA LEU A 2 2.30 5.07 -3.42
C LEU A 2 0.77 5.10 -3.61
N SER A 3 0.08 6.10 -3.05
CA SER A 3 -1.39 6.22 -3.15
C SER A 3 -1.91 6.21 -4.60
N ARG A 4 -1.20 6.83 -5.54
CA ARG A 4 -1.56 6.83 -6.97
C ARG A 4 -1.35 5.45 -7.61
N LEU A 5 -0.32 4.72 -7.20
CA LEU A 5 -0.05 3.37 -7.68
C LEU A 5 -1.13 2.40 -7.19
N LEU A 6 -1.50 2.51 -5.90
CA LEU A 6 -2.60 1.76 -5.33
C LEU A 6 -3.91 2.06 -6.04
N GLN A 7 -4.22 3.35 -6.30
CA GLN A 7 -5.44 3.73 -7.01
C GLN A 7 -5.52 3.14 -8.42
N ARG A 8 -4.37 3.08 -9.12
CA ARG A 8 -4.32 2.50 -10.48
C ARG A 8 -4.52 0.99 -10.48
N ARG A 9 -4.04 0.28 -9.45
CA ARG A 9 -4.10 -1.19 -9.39
C ARG A 9 -5.38 -1.71 -8.75
N PHE A 10 -5.84 -1.05 -7.69
CA PHE A 10 -6.95 -1.50 -6.84
C PHE A 10 -8.19 -0.61 -6.93
N GLY A 11 -8.12 0.54 -7.61
CA GLY A 11 -9.23 1.47 -7.74
C GLY A 11 -9.39 2.36 -6.51
N THR A 12 -10.62 2.49 -6.01
CA THR A 12 -10.90 3.36 -4.85
C THR A 12 -10.18 2.83 -3.61
N ILE A 13 -9.34 3.68 -3.01
CA ILE A 13 -8.59 3.33 -1.80
C ILE A 13 -9.48 3.59 -0.57
N PRO A 14 -9.77 2.55 0.23
CA PRO A 14 -10.58 2.70 1.43
C PRO A 14 -9.87 3.55 2.49
N GLY A 15 -10.65 4.15 3.39
CA GLY A 15 -10.14 5.07 4.43
C GLY A 15 -9.00 4.48 5.26
N TRP A 16 -9.13 3.22 5.69
CA TRP A 16 -8.11 2.52 6.48
C TRP A 16 -6.75 2.41 5.77
N ALA A 17 -6.75 2.28 4.43
CA ALA A 17 -5.52 2.18 3.65
C ALA A 17 -4.86 3.57 3.54
N ASN A 18 -5.66 4.63 3.39
CA ASN A 18 -5.14 5.99 3.44
C ASN A 18 -4.53 6.33 4.81
N GLU A 19 -5.16 5.91 5.90
CA GLU A 19 -4.61 6.08 7.26
C GLU A 19 -3.28 5.36 7.43
N LYS A 20 -3.16 4.12 6.95
CA LYS A 20 -1.89 3.37 6.96
C LYS A 20 -0.79 4.08 6.18
N ILE A 21 -1.09 4.60 4.99
CA ILE A 21 -0.13 5.36 4.17
C ILE A 21 0.29 6.65 4.88
N ALA A 22 -0.62 7.33 5.56
CA ALA A 22 -0.34 8.58 6.27
C ALA A 22 0.53 8.39 7.52
N GLN A 23 0.44 7.22 8.16
CA GLN A 23 1.20 6.89 9.39
C GLN A 23 2.46 6.07 9.12
N ALA A 24 2.69 5.63 7.89
CA ALA A 24 3.82 4.78 7.55
C ALA A 24 5.14 5.55 7.48
N GLU A 25 6.18 4.93 8.01
CA GLU A 25 7.56 5.38 7.83
C GLU A 25 7.97 5.31 6.34
N PRO A 26 8.90 6.18 5.88
CA PRO A 26 9.33 6.20 4.48
C PRO A 26 9.81 4.84 3.95
N SER A 27 10.51 4.06 4.77
CA SER A 27 10.99 2.72 4.42
C SER A 27 9.84 1.75 4.10
N LEU A 28 8.76 1.82 4.88
CA LEU A 28 7.59 0.98 4.70
C LEU A 28 6.82 1.36 3.43
N LEU A 29 6.80 2.64 3.06
CA LEU A 29 6.22 3.11 1.81
C LEU A 29 7.00 2.60 0.58
N GLU A 30 8.32 2.48 0.68
CA GLU A 30 9.16 1.87 -0.37
C GLU A 30 8.86 0.37 -0.50
N ASP A 31 8.81 -0.37 0.61
CA ASP A 31 8.46 -1.79 0.63
C ASP A 31 7.08 -2.05 0.02
N TRP A 32 6.07 -1.25 0.40
CA TRP A 32 4.74 -1.34 -0.18
C TRP A 32 4.72 -1.01 -1.68
N SER A 33 5.59 -0.10 -2.14
CA SER A 33 5.71 0.21 -3.57
C SER A 33 6.25 -0.97 -4.37
N LEU A 34 7.12 -1.79 -3.77
CA LEU A 34 7.60 -3.03 -4.38
C LEU A 34 6.56 -4.15 -4.31
N ARG A 35 5.86 -4.30 -3.17
CA ARG A 35 4.82 -5.34 -3.00
C ARG A 35 3.61 -5.15 -3.90
N ILE A 36 3.37 -3.92 -4.37
CA ILE A 36 2.34 -3.62 -5.38
C ILE A 36 2.53 -4.43 -6.67
N PHE A 37 3.68 -5.02 -6.97
CA PHE A 37 3.80 -5.83 -8.19
C PHE A 37 3.22 -7.24 -8.01
N ASP A 38 3.29 -7.80 -6.80
CA ASP A 38 2.95 -9.20 -6.53
C ASP A 38 1.65 -9.41 -5.74
N ALA A 39 1.26 -8.42 -4.91
CA ALA A 39 0.10 -8.50 -4.03
C ALA A 39 -1.21 -8.76 -4.79
N GLN A 40 -2.16 -9.53 -4.26
CA GLN A 40 -3.47 -9.73 -4.91
C GLN A 40 -4.55 -8.78 -4.35
N SER A 41 -4.28 -8.19 -3.19
CA SER A 41 -5.17 -7.30 -2.46
C SER A 41 -4.42 -6.16 -1.79
N LEU A 42 -5.15 -5.16 -1.29
CA LEU A 42 -4.57 -4.12 -0.44
C LEU A 42 -3.99 -4.72 0.84
N ASP A 43 -4.67 -5.69 1.44
CA ASP A 43 -4.19 -6.41 2.62
C ASP A 43 -2.82 -7.06 2.37
N ASP A 44 -2.59 -7.65 1.19
CA ASP A 44 -1.28 -8.23 0.83
C ASP A 44 -0.17 -7.16 0.73
N VAL A 45 -0.50 -5.96 0.23
CA VAL A 45 0.46 -4.85 0.19
C VAL A 45 0.85 -4.43 1.60
N PHE A 46 -0.16 -4.22 2.46
CA PHE A 46 0.00 -3.72 3.81
C PHE A 46 0.34 -4.78 4.86
N SER A 47 0.44 -6.06 4.47
CA SER A 47 0.75 -7.16 5.38
C SER A 47 2.14 -6.99 5.97
N ASP A 48 2.24 -6.95 7.29
CA ASP A 48 3.53 -6.90 7.96
C ASP A 48 4.15 -8.31 7.91
N LYS A 49 5.01 -8.57 6.92
CA LYS A 49 5.83 -9.79 6.94
C LYS A 49 6.81 -9.62 8.10
N ARG A 50 6.43 -10.14 9.27
CA ARG A 50 7.35 -10.46 10.37
C ARG A 50 8.50 -11.32 9.88
#